data_AF-A0AA92LYZ8-F1
#
_entry.id   AF-A0AA92LYZ8-F1
#
_cell.length_a   1.000
_cell.length_b   1.000
_cell.length_c   1.000
_cell.angle_alpha   90.00
_cell.angle_beta   90.00
_cell.angle_gamma   90.00
#
_symmetry.space_group_name_H-M   'P 1'
#
loop_
_entity.id
_entity.type
_entity.pdbx_description
1 polymer ?
#
loop_
_entity_poly.entity_id
_entity_poly.type
_entity_poly.pdbx_seq_one_letter_code
_entity_poly.pdbx_strand_id
1 'polypeptide(L)'
;MLELLDTGRIAHKLGRWRWTAYFASGVCLFLIGWGIAEVLMIPSLMSPVAADSSPAFWTFAAFSLASLLLIIYSVRLCYIDEMHGTYIEDAQHYKTHGW
;
A
#
# COMPACT_ATOMS: atom_id res chain seq x y z
N MET A 1 14.19 9.29 3.65
CA MET A 1 12.81 9.10 3.13
C MET A 1 12.74 8.38 1.78
N LEU A 2 13.79 8.39 0.93
CA LEU A 2 13.88 7.52 -0.26
C LEU A 2 14.20 6.04 0.04
N GLU A 3 14.66 5.71 1.26
CA GLU A 3 15.05 4.34 1.63
C GLU A 3 13.89 3.33 1.67
N LEU A 4 12.63 3.78 1.76
CA LEU A 4 11.43 2.91 1.69
C LEU A 4 11.03 2.55 0.26
N LEU A 5 11.50 3.33 -0.72
CA LEU A 5 11.38 3.08 -2.15
C LEU A 5 12.63 2.38 -2.72
N ASP A 6 13.61 2.08 -1.87
CA ASP A 6 14.82 1.38 -2.26
C ASP A 6 14.50 -0.10 -2.49
N THR A 7 13.94 -0.36 -3.66
CA THR A 7 13.48 -1.66 -4.15
C THR A 7 14.55 -2.74 -4.00
N GLY A 8 15.85 -2.38 -3.98
CA GLY A 8 16.95 -3.32 -3.78
C GLY A 8 17.01 -3.95 -2.38
N ARG A 9 16.75 -3.18 -1.31
CA ARG A 9 16.81 -3.70 0.07
C ARG A 9 15.57 -4.53 0.44
N ILE A 10 14.43 -4.20 -0.16
CA ILE A 10 13.18 -4.98 0.00
C ILE A 10 13.23 -6.23 -0.88
N ALA A 11 13.80 -6.15 -2.09
CA ALA A 11 14.14 -7.33 -2.90
C ALA A 11 15.08 -8.29 -2.14
N HIS A 12 16.07 -7.76 -1.42
CA HIS A 12 17.00 -8.51 -0.58
C HIS A 12 16.31 -9.25 0.59
N LYS A 13 15.19 -8.76 1.12
CA LYS A 13 14.49 -9.39 2.26
C LYS A 13 13.28 -10.25 1.87
N LEU A 14 12.52 -9.83 0.86
CA LEU A 14 11.23 -10.44 0.48
C LEU A 14 11.29 -11.14 -0.89
N GLY A 15 12.38 -10.96 -1.66
CA GLY A 15 12.53 -11.55 -2.99
C GLY A 15 11.38 -11.17 -3.91
N ARG A 16 10.78 -12.20 -4.55
CA ARG A 16 9.64 -12.07 -5.47
C ARG A 16 8.33 -11.65 -4.78
N TRP A 17 8.26 -11.71 -3.45
CA TRP A 17 7.05 -11.35 -2.66
C TRP A 17 7.04 -9.88 -2.21
N ARG A 18 7.92 -9.04 -2.77
CA ARG A 18 7.96 -7.61 -2.47
C ARG A 18 6.62 -6.91 -2.77
N TRP A 19 5.98 -7.28 -3.89
CA TRP A 19 4.73 -6.68 -4.32
C TRP A 19 3.61 -6.96 -3.30
N THR A 20 3.66 -8.11 -2.63
CA THR A 20 2.69 -8.52 -1.63
C THR A 20 2.76 -7.63 -0.39
N ALA A 21 3.95 -7.16 -0.01
CA ALA A 21 4.12 -6.20 1.09
C ALA A 21 3.54 -4.82 0.76
N TYR A 22 3.75 -4.33 -0.46
CA TYR A 22 3.16 -3.07 -0.94
C TYR A 22 1.64 -3.16 -1.11
N PHE A 23 1.15 -4.32 -1.57
CA PHE A 23 -0.28 -4.59 -1.66
C PHE A 23 -0.92 -4.61 -0.26
N ALA A 24 -0.34 -5.35 0.68
CA ALA A 24 -0.82 -5.41 2.06
C ALA A 24 -0.81 -4.04 2.74
N SER A 25 0.23 -3.22 2.54
CA SER A 25 0.27 -1.87 3.10
C SER A 25 -0.79 -0.95 2.48
N GLY A 26 -1.06 -1.07 1.17
CA GLY A 26 -2.16 -0.38 0.50
C GLY A 26 -3.53 -0.76 1.09
N VAL A 27 -3.79 -2.05 1.32
CA VAL A 27 -5.02 -2.52 1.96
C VAL A 27 -5.14 -2.00 3.40
N CYS A 28 -4.06 -2.07 4.18
CA CYS A 28 -4.05 -1.53 5.55
C CYS A 28 -4.37 -0.03 5.59
N LEU A 29 -3.78 0.77 4.69
CA LEU A 29 -4.06 2.20 4.60
C LEU A 29 -5.53 2.48 4.26
N PHE A 30 -6.12 1.69 3.36
CA PHE A 30 -7.54 1.80 3.04
C PHE A 30 -8.42 1.52 4.25
N LEU A 31 -8.15 0.43 4.99
CA LEU A 31 -8.91 0.05 6.17
C LEU A 31 -8.79 1.09 7.30
N ILE A 32 -7.61 1.68 7.49
CA ILE A 32 -7.41 2.78 8.44
C ILE A 32 -8.23 4.00 8.03
N GLY A 33 -8.17 4.38 6.74
CA GLY A 33 -8.97 5.49 6.21
C GLY A 33 -10.47 5.27 6.38
N TRP A 34 -10.95 4.06 6.11
CA TRP A 34 -12.33 3.64 6.35
C TRP A 34 -12.72 3.80 7.83
N GLY A 35 -11.92 3.23 8.74
CA GLY A 35 -12.20 3.29 10.17
C GLY A 35 -12.26 4.72 10.72
N ILE A 36 -11.36 5.60 10.27
CA ILE A 36 -11.38 7.01 10.67
C ILE A 36 -12.63 7.71 10.10
N ALA A 37 -12.99 7.45 8.84
CA ALA A 37 -14.17 8.05 8.23
C ALA A 37 -15.47 7.64 8.95
N GLU A 38 -15.59 6.37 9.35
CA GLU A 38 -16.71 5.88 10.16
C GLU A 38 -16.79 6.58 11.52
N VAL A 39 -15.67 6.77 12.21
CA VAL A 39 -15.63 7.52 13.48
C VAL A 39 -16.09 8.97 13.27
N LEU A 40 -15.69 9.60 12.16
CA LEU A 40 -16.12 10.95 11.80
C LEU A 40 -17.60 11.03 11.38
N MET A 41 -18.24 9.91 11.03
CA MET A 41 -19.68 9.84 10.76
C MET A 41 -20.54 9.64 12.02
N ILE A 42 -19.98 9.28 13.18
CA ILE A 42 -20.77 9.10 14.41
C ILE A 42 -21.64 10.33 14.76
N PRO A 43 -21.15 11.58 14.65
CA PRO A 43 -21.98 12.77 14.92
C PRO A 43 -23.18 12.91 13.97
N SER A 44 -23.08 12.47 12.71
CA SER A 44 -24.18 12.56 11.74
C SER A 44 -25.29 11.56 12.00
N LEU A 45 -25.00 10.46 12.68
CA LEU A 45 -26.01 9.51 13.16
C LEU A 45 -26.80 10.06 14.36
N MET A 46 -26.19 10.93 15.18
CA MET A 46 -26.84 11.50 16.36
C MET A 46 -27.60 12.80 16.06
N SER A 47 -27.15 13.61 15.09
CA SER A 47 -27.82 14.85 14.70
C SER A 47 -27.68 15.11 13.19
N PRO A 48 -28.53 14.49 12.35
CA PRO A 48 -28.38 14.52 10.90
C PRO A 48 -28.60 15.89 10.25
N VAL A 49 -29.21 16.84 10.96
CA VAL A 49 -29.54 18.18 10.43
C VAL A 49 -28.38 19.18 10.61
N ALA A 50 -27.46 18.91 11.55
CA ALA A 50 -26.35 19.83 11.88
C ALA A 50 -24.96 19.23 11.60
N ALA A 51 -24.89 17.94 11.27
CA ALA A 51 -23.61 17.26 11.11
C ALA A 51 -23.03 17.44 9.71
N ASP A 52 -21.86 18.07 9.65
CA ASP A 52 -21.05 18.12 8.44
C ASP A 52 -20.34 16.77 8.23
N SER A 53 -20.73 16.05 7.18
CA SER A 53 -20.10 14.79 6.77
C SER A 53 -18.93 14.98 5.80
N SER A 54 -18.61 16.23 5.41
CA SER A 54 -17.49 16.53 4.52
C SER A 54 -16.14 16.02 5.03
N PRO A 55 -15.81 16.07 6.34
CA PRO A 55 -14.52 15.59 6.82
C PRO A 55 -14.37 14.08 6.68
N ALA A 56 -15.45 13.32 6.91
CA ALA A 56 -15.46 11.87 6.73
C ALA A 56 -15.22 11.51 5.25
N PHE A 57 -15.90 12.20 4.34
CA PHE A 57 -15.73 11.99 2.90
C PHE A 57 -14.30 12.30 2.43
N TRP A 58 -13.75 13.47 2.77
CA TRP A 58 -12.41 13.86 2.33
C TRP A 58 -11.33 12.97 2.94
N THR A 59 -11.50 12.54 4.20
CA THR A 59 -10.60 11.58 4.83
C THR A 59 -10.62 10.26 4.07
N PHE A 60 -11.80 9.69 3.83
CA PHE A 60 -11.92 8.44 3.09
C PHE A 60 -11.33 8.54 1.68
N ALA A 61 -11.63 9.63 0.97
CA ALA A 61 -11.14 9.88 -0.39
C ALA A 61 -9.60 9.96 -0.44
N ALA A 62 -8.97 10.69 0.50
CA ALA A 62 -7.53 10.84 0.56
C ALA A 62 -6.80 9.51 0.81
N PHE A 63 -7.27 8.74 1.80
CA PHE A 63 -6.69 7.42 2.10
C PHE A 63 -6.96 6.41 0.97
N SER A 64 -8.13 6.46 0.34
CA SER A 64 -8.46 5.62 -0.82
C SER A 64 -7.56 5.91 -2.01
N LEU A 65 -7.29 7.19 -2.31
CA LEU A 65 -6.37 7.60 -3.37
C LEU A 65 -4.94 7.11 -3.09
N ALA A 66 -4.45 7.29 -1.86
CA ALA A 66 -3.12 6.83 -1.47
C ALA A 66 -3.00 5.30 -1.54
N SER A 67 -4.02 4.57 -1.09
CA SER A 67 -4.10 3.11 -1.20
C SER A 67 -4.10 2.65 -2.66
N LEU A 68 -4.89 3.29 -3.52
CA LEU A 68 -4.95 2.97 -4.95
C LEU A 68 -3.58 3.13 -5.61
N LEU A 69 -2.85 4.21 -5.32
CA LEU A 69 -1.51 4.44 -5.85
C LEU A 69 -0.53 3.32 -5.43
N LEU A 70 -0.59 2.88 -4.16
CA LEU A 70 0.22 1.77 -3.65
C LEU A 70 -0.15 0.45 -4.31
N ILE A 71 -1.43 0.18 -4.52
CA ILE A 71 -1.89 -1.04 -5.18
C ILE A 71 -1.44 -1.04 -6.65
N ILE A 72 -1.61 0.06 -7.38
CA ILE A 72 -1.12 0.19 -8.76
C ILE A 72 0.39 -0.07 -8.82
N TYR A 73 1.15 0.51 -7.90
CA TYR A 73 2.59 0.29 -7.81
C TYR A 73 2.93 -1.18 -7.51
N SER A 74 2.19 -1.83 -6.61
CA SER A 74 2.36 -3.26 -6.30
C SER A 74 2.07 -4.15 -7.50
N VAL A 75 1.03 -3.86 -8.28
CA VAL A 75 0.68 -4.62 -9.49
C VAL A 75 1.77 -4.42 -10.56
N ARG A 76 2.29 -3.20 -10.71
CA ARG A 76 3.41 -2.93 -11.61
C ARG A 76 4.65 -3.74 -11.22
N LEU A 77 4.98 -3.81 -9.93
CA LEU A 77 6.09 -4.64 -9.43
C LEU A 77 5.85 -6.13 -9.71
N CYS A 78 4.63 -6.62 -9.45
CA CYS A 78 4.26 -8.00 -9.77
C CYS A 78 4.45 -8.29 -11.26
N TYR A 79 3.95 -7.43 -12.15
CA TYR A 79 4.10 -7.57 -13.59
C TYR A 79 5.57 -7.62 -14.03
N ILE A 80 6.42 -6.73 -13.52
CA ILE A 80 7.86 -6.72 -13.84
C ILE A 80 8.53 -8.01 -13.33
N ASP A 81 8.24 -8.42 -12.10
CA ASP A 81 8.83 -9.61 -11.49
C ASP A 81 8.37 -10.91 -12.18
N GLU A 82 7.12 -10.99 -12.64
CA GLU A 82 6.60 -12.18 -13.34
C GLU A 82 6.96 -12.24 -14.82
N MET A 83 6.90 -11.12 -15.54
CA MET A 83 7.05 -11.10 -17.01
C MET A 83 8.49 -10.89 -17.47
N HIS A 84 9.30 -10.16 -16.69
CA HIS A 84 10.66 -9.79 -17.11
C HIS A 84 11.74 -10.52 -16.29
N GLY A 85 11.35 -11.26 -15.24
CA GLY A 85 12.27 -12.04 -14.41
C GLY A 85 13.41 -11.22 -13.80
N THR A 86 13.28 -9.89 -13.76
CA THR A 86 14.39 -8.93 -13.68
C THR A 86 15.18 -9.00 -12.38
N TYR A 87 14.67 -9.73 -11.38
CA TYR A 87 15.33 -9.94 -10.09
C TYR A 87 15.48 -11.41 -9.71
N ILE A 88 15.24 -12.34 -10.63
CA ILE A 88 15.45 -13.78 -10.39
C ILE A 88 16.95 -14.07 -10.26
N GLU A 89 17.78 -13.46 -11.12
CA GLU A 89 19.23 -13.62 -11.09
C GLU A 89 19.86 -12.95 -9.87
N ASP A 90 19.47 -11.72 -9.52
CA ASP A 90 19.94 -11.04 -8.30
C ASP A 90 19.55 -11.79 -7.02
N ALA A 91 18.32 -12.34 -6.97
CA ALA A 91 17.87 -13.15 -5.83
C ALA A 91 18.58 -14.52 -5.76
N GLN A 92 18.91 -15.13 -6.90
CA GLN A 92 19.64 -16.41 -6.96
C GLN A 92 21.13 -16.26 -6.66
N HIS A 93 21.79 -15.21 -7.18
CA HIS A 93 23.19 -14.93 -6.89
C HIS A 93 23.40 -14.73 -5.38
N TYR A 94 22.46 -14.07 -4.70
CA TYR A 94 22.54 -13.86 -3.26
C TYR A 94 22.26 -15.12 -2.43
N LYS A 95 21.31 -15.96 -2.85
CA LYS A 95 21.03 -17.27 -2.20
C LYS A 95 22.23 -18.22 -2.24
N THR A 96 23.09 -18.08 -3.23
CA THR A 96 24.23 -18.98 -3.49
C THR A 96 25.55 -18.42 -2.98
N HIS A 97 25.75 -17.11 -3.02
CA HIS A 97 27.07 -16.51 -2.74
C HIS A 97 27.14 -15.68 -1.46
N GLY A 98 26.00 -15.42 -0.78
CA GLY A 98 25.90 -14.81 0.55
C GLY A 98 26.98 -13.77 0.92
N TRP A 99 26.62 -12.48 0.82
CA TRP A 99 27.46 -11.30 1.08
C TRP A 99 28.69 -11.15 0.20
#